data_AF-A0A936IAC6-F1
#
_entry.id   AF-A0A936IAC6-F1
#
_cell.length_a   1.000
_cell.length_b   1.000
_cell.length_c   1.000
_cell.angle_alpha   90.00
_cell.angle_beta   90.00
_cell.angle_gamma   90.00
#
_symmetry.space_group_name_H-M   'P 1'
#
loop_
_entity.id
_entity.type
_entity.pdbx_description
1 polymer ?
#
loop_
_entity_poly.entity_id
_entity_poly.type
_entity_poly.pdbx_seq_one_letter_code
_entity_poly.pdbx_strand_id
1 'polypeptide(L)'
;MASIALAVPAASSYIRCTRQQWHRLMRVRNGPGVAVFVSLAANLSAQVLPTARSTDWSKAGFQLSPPSSTITVDITTFGGIGDGVTANGAALFAAFTAVQGQAGVILFPPGDFLFTSTILLPDSVVLRGATADSTTLTFSLGGVGHCIAAIGQEEPQHFALSQNSARGDMHLSLASTVGIDVDDEIRLYRDDTALVVSPWALGTTGQLARVVSVDPDGVEIASALRAHYPLHAAPYFRKLAPVRHAGIECLRIVRTDATPPDEWSNIHFERASHCWVKGVESDRCNFAHVELFASTNCEVSGSYLHHAFAYGGGGQGYGVLAYFTAGENYIYDNIFEHLRHAMILQAGANGNVFAYNRSVDPYWTEGIFPPNSAGEIVLHGDHSYLNLFEGNIVQNIVIDDSHGSNGPFNTLFRNRAGGWGLIMNNAPATDSVNFVGNEILGSPGLYLPNGVGHFEYGNIVQGTIDPPGTGDLEDTTYYATSLPDFVQVIGGWPQVGPNSLPPGSISAAERYAAGTALTVCDGYDVGMNPAGAIDGTSVRCHPVPFHDHFMVEGLWERNGDIHLRLRNTLGAVVLERLWTRSASAVEVSGCGILPSGAYVLEVWDGRGRRAYLRTIKQ
;
A
#
# COMPACT_ATOMS: atom_id res chain seq x y z
N MET A 1 56.14 29.89 16.99
CA MET A 1 56.97 31.09 16.71
C MET A 1 57.36 31.06 15.23
N ALA A 2 57.78 32.20 14.66
CA ALA A 2 58.24 32.33 13.26
C ALA A 2 59.60 31.60 13.03
N SER A 3 60.15 31.37 11.82
CA SER A 3 60.21 32.19 10.58
C SER A 3 60.33 31.27 9.33
N ILE A 4 59.70 31.54 8.17
CA ILE A 4 60.02 32.53 7.09
C ILE A 4 61.39 32.29 6.43
N ALA A 5 61.64 32.23 5.10
CA ALA A 5 60.92 31.87 3.85
C ALA A 5 61.78 32.27 2.60
N LEU A 6 61.30 31.90 1.37
CA LEU A 6 61.72 32.24 -0.02
C LEU A 6 62.70 31.26 -0.73
N ALA A 7 62.74 31.07 -2.07
CA ALA A 7 62.06 31.65 -3.27
C ALA A 7 61.71 30.52 -4.30
N VAL A 8 60.86 30.57 -5.37
CA VAL A 8 60.25 31.62 -6.25
C VAL A 8 61.16 32.11 -7.41
N PRO A 9 60.78 32.14 -8.73
CA PRO A 9 59.66 31.52 -9.48
C PRO A 9 59.94 31.05 -10.96
N ALA A 10 58.89 30.55 -11.67
CA ALA A 10 58.53 30.78 -13.11
C ALA A 10 59.49 30.40 -14.29
N ALA A 11 59.10 30.40 -15.58
CA ALA A 11 57.86 29.97 -16.28
C ALA A 11 58.05 29.98 -17.83
N SER A 12 57.19 29.25 -18.56
CA SER A 12 56.68 29.58 -19.92
C SER A 12 57.56 29.53 -21.21
N SER A 13 56.90 29.05 -22.28
CA SER A 13 56.88 29.56 -23.69
C SER A 13 57.93 29.25 -24.78
N TYR A 14 57.46 28.50 -25.81
CA TYR A 14 57.73 28.63 -27.27
C TYR A 14 59.21 28.36 -27.74
N ILE A 15 59.58 28.10 -29.01
CA ILE A 15 59.21 28.69 -30.33
C ILE A 15 59.38 27.67 -31.50
N ARG A 16 58.43 27.69 -32.47
CA ARG A 16 58.49 27.48 -33.96
C ARG A 16 59.62 26.58 -34.55
N CYS A 17 59.36 25.47 -35.26
CA CYS A 17 58.66 25.27 -36.57
C CYS A 17 59.60 25.23 -37.81
N THR A 18 59.60 24.09 -38.55
CA THR A 18 59.81 24.07 -40.02
C THR A 18 59.24 22.80 -40.71
N ARG A 19 58.92 22.99 -42.00
CA ARG A 19 58.30 22.09 -43.00
C ARG A 19 58.98 20.72 -43.28
N GLN A 20 58.14 19.78 -43.78
CA GLN A 20 58.43 18.76 -44.85
C GLN A 20 59.51 17.69 -44.55
N GLN A 21 59.43 16.42 -44.98
CA GLN A 21 58.48 15.58 -45.75
C GLN A 21 58.47 14.18 -45.06
N TRP A 22 57.52 13.25 -45.27
CA TRP A 22 57.40 12.41 -46.48
C TRP A 22 56.06 11.65 -46.55
N HIS A 23 55.78 11.18 -47.77
CA HIS A 23 54.69 10.30 -48.24
C HIS A 23 54.56 8.95 -47.46
N ARG A 24 53.47 8.16 -47.53
CA ARG A 24 52.26 8.12 -48.41
C ARG A 24 51.25 7.13 -47.80
N LEU A 25 49.93 7.38 -47.89
CA LEU A 25 48.92 6.42 -48.39
C LEU A 25 47.46 6.97 -48.33
N MET A 26 46.57 6.26 -49.03
CA MET A 26 45.10 6.40 -49.08
C MET A 26 44.51 7.80 -49.39
N ARG A 27 44.01 7.95 -50.62
CA ARG A 27 43.06 9.01 -51.00
C ARG A 27 41.63 8.52 -50.77
N VAL A 28 40.82 9.31 -50.08
CA VAL A 28 39.35 9.32 -50.24
C VAL A 28 38.95 10.76 -50.61
N ARG A 29 37.87 10.95 -51.37
CA ARG A 29 37.48 12.26 -51.92
C ARG A 29 36.72 13.10 -50.89
N ASN A 30 36.99 14.41 -50.86
CA ASN A 30 36.17 15.37 -50.13
C ASN A 30 34.80 15.53 -50.81
N GLY A 31 33.73 15.41 -50.03
CA GLY A 31 32.47 16.13 -50.24
C GLY A 31 32.34 17.24 -49.19
N PRO A 32 31.40 18.20 -49.35
CA PRO A 32 31.16 19.22 -48.32
C PRO A 32 30.59 18.57 -47.06
N GLY A 33 31.35 18.58 -45.97
CA GLY A 33 30.92 18.05 -44.69
C GLY A 33 29.86 18.95 -44.06
N VAL A 34 28.58 18.58 -44.22
CA VAL A 34 27.51 19.11 -43.36
C VAL A 34 27.77 18.59 -41.96
N ALA A 35 28.17 19.47 -41.04
CA ALA A 35 28.32 19.15 -39.63
C ALA A 35 26.92 18.98 -39.01
N VAL A 36 26.37 17.77 -39.13
CA VAL A 36 25.13 17.39 -38.46
C VAL A 36 25.42 17.33 -36.95
N PHE A 37 25.20 18.44 -36.26
CA PHE A 37 25.02 18.45 -34.82
C PHE A 37 23.74 17.67 -34.51
N VAL A 38 23.87 16.35 -34.30
CA VAL A 38 22.83 15.55 -33.67
C VAL A 38 22.79 15.96 -32.19
N SER A 39 22.05 17.03 -31.91
CA SER A 39 21.60 17.32 -30.58
C SER A 39 20.64 16.21 -30.16
N LEU A 40 21.14 15.24 -29.39
CA LEU A 40 20.25 14.43 -28.56
C LEU A 40 19.67 15.39 -27.51
N ALA A 41 18.56 16.03 -27.87
CA ALA A 41 17.60 16.53 -26.92
C ALA A 41 16.93 15.32 -26.26
N ALA A 42 17.67 14.71 -25.32
CA ALA A 42 17.04 13.87 -24.32
C ALA A 42 16.15 14.80 -23.49
N ASN A 43 14.84 14.75 -23.75
CA ASN A 43 13.85 15.38 -22.89
C ASN A 43 13.84 14.61 -21.57
N LEU A 44 14.78 14.97 -20.69
CA LEU A 44 14.71 14.68 -19.28
C LEU A 44 13.61 15.56 -18.70
N SER A 45 12.36 15.13 -18.85
CA SER A 45 11.26 15.60 -18.02
C SER A 45 11.62 15.24 -16.58
N ALA A 46 12.20 16.19 -15.87
CA ALA A 46 12.37 16.08 -14.43
C ALA A 46 10.98 16.09 -13.79
N GLN A 47 10.79 15.28 -12.75
CA GLN A 47 9.56 15.29 -11.97
C GLN A 47 9.24 16.71 -11.49
N VAL A 48 7.96 17.08 -11.52
CA VAL A 48 7.49 18.39 -11.09
C VAL A 48 7.72 18.56 -9.60
N LEU A 49 7.52 17.50 -8.80
CA LEU A 49 7.96 17.45 -7.41
C LEU A 49 9.51 17.37 -7.34
N PRO A 50 10.21 18.35 -6.73
CA PRO A 50 11.66 18.32 -6.64
C PRO A 50 12.16 17.14 -5.79
N THR A 51 13.21 16.43 -6.23
CA THR A 51 13.76 15.25 -5.54
C THR A 51 14.18 15.52 -4.09
N ALA A 52 14.60 16.76 -3.77
CA ALA A 52 14.88 17.18 -2.40
C ALA A 52 13.64 17.19 -1.47
N ARG A 53 12.44 17.00 -2.00
CA ARG A 53 11.13 16.98 -1.31
C ARG A 53 10.41 15.64 -1.45
N SER A 54 11.06 14.61 -1.98
CA SER A 54 10.50 13.26 -2.13
C SER A 54 11.36 12.18 -1.46
N THR A 55 10.91 10.93 -1.55
CA THR A 55 11.68 9.73 -1.24
C THR A 55 11.29 8.61 -2.22
N ASP A 56 11.92 7.44 -2.15
CA ASP A 56 11.56 6.31 -3.00
C ASP A 56 10.31 5.61 -2.46
N TRP A 57 9.14 6.18 -2.75
CA TRP A 57 7.86 5.58 -2.40
C TRP A 57 7.58 4.25 -3.13
N SER A 58 8.38 3.88 -4.14
CA SER A 58 8.25 2.58 -4.81
C SER A 58 8.70 1.38 -3.97
N LYS A 59 9.29 1.65 -2.79
CA LYS A 59 9.57 0.68 -1.72
C LYS A 59 8.33 0.26 -0.92
N ALA A 60 7.23 1.01 -1.03
CA ALA A 60 6.06 0.75 -0.21
C ALA A 60 5.36 -0.58 -0.57
N GLY A 61 4.74 -1.21 0.43
CA GLY A 61 3.97 -2.45 0.26
C GLY A 61 4.84 -3.70 0.12
N PHE A 62 4.26 -4.76 -0.42
CA PHE A 62 4.85 -6.08 -0.41
C PHE A 62 5.85 -6.23 -1.57
N GLN A 63 7.12 -5.88 -1.31
CA GLN A 63 8.21 -5.82 -2.31
C GLN A 63 8.74 -7.19 -2.80
N LEU A 64 8.09 -8.29 -2.43
CA LEU A 64 8.50 -9.67 -2.70
C LEU A 64 7.31 -10.48 -3.27
N SER A 65 7.50 -11.76 -3.56
CA SER A 65 6.36 -12.68 -3.67
C SER A 65 6.03 -13.23 -2.28
N PRO A 66 4.75 -13.30 -1.87
CA PRO A 66 4.37 -14.02 -0.66
C PRO A 66 4.91 -15.46 -0.68
N PRO A 67 5.40 -15.99 0.47
CA PRO A 67 5.97 -17.33 0.51
C PRO A 67 4.92 -18.35 0.07
N SER A 68 5.27 -19.22 -0.89
CA SER A 68 4.34 -20.23 -1.39
C SER A 68 3.93 -21.17 -0.27
N SER A 69 2.67 -21.09 0.17
CA SER A 69 2.13 -21.85 1.30
C SER A 69 2.36 -23.34 1.12
N THR A 70 3.18 -23.94 1.98
CA THR A 70 3.49 -25.38 1.93
C THR A 70 2.37 -26.23 2.52
N ILE A 71 1.52 -25.62 3.36
CA ILE A 71 0.41 -26.26 4.05
C ILE A 71 -0.88 -25.44 3.86
N THR A 72 -2.00 -26.11 3.68
CA THR A 72 -3.34 -25.50 3.72
C THR A 72 -4.27 -26.45 4.48
N VAL A 73 -5.01 -25.94 5.46
CA VAL A 73 -5.90 -26.73 6.31
C VAL A 73 -7.24 -26.01 6.52
N ASP A 74 -8.34 -26.75 6.60
CA ASP A 74 -9.68 -26.21 6.86
C ASP A 74 -10.01 -26.31 8.35
N ILE A 75 -10.47 -25.21 8.95
CA ILE A 75 -10.75 -25.14 10.40
C ILE A 75 -11.79 -26.18 10.87
N THR A 76 -12.71 -26.60 10.00
CA THR A 76 -13.73 -27.62 10.34
C THR A 76 -13.10 -28.99 10.60
N THR A 77 -11.92 -29.28 10.03
CA THR A 77 -11.18 -30.54 10.29
C THR A 77 -10.65 -30.63 11.72
N PHE A 78 -10.57 -29.50 12.42
CA PHE A 78 -10.22 -29.41 13.84
C PHE A 78 -11.44 -29.17 14.76
N GLY A 79 -12.66 -29.34 14.23
CA GLY A 79 -13.90 -29.10 14.95
C GLY A 79 -14.37 -27.64 14.95
N GLY A 80 -13.88 -26.81 14.03
CA GLY A 80 -14.42 -25.46 13.82
C GLY A 80 -15.86 -25.51 13.30
N ILE A 81 -16.72 -24.65 13.84
CA ILE A 81 -18.16 -24.59 13.53
C ILE A 81 -18.55 -23.13 13.29
N GLY A 82 -19.05 -22.86 12.08
CA GLY A 82 -19.46 -21.53 11.62
C GLY A 82 -20.93 -21.21 11.89
N ASP A 83 -21.41 -21.38 13.12
CA ASP A 83 -22.82 -21.22 13.53
C ASP A 83 -23.14 -19.90 14.27
N GLY A 84 -22.16 -19.03 14.48
CA GLY A 84 -22.26 -17.77 15.24
C GLY A 84 -22.36 -17.93 16.77
N VAL A 85 -22.26 -19.16 17.29
CA VAL A 85 -22.54 -19.47 18.71
C VAL A 85 -21.44 -20.33 19.35
N THR A 86 -20.83 -21.23 18.59
CA THR A 86 -19.76 -22.11 19.04
C THR A 86 -18.42 -21.38 19.04
N ALA A 87 -17.73 -21.36 20.18
CA ALA A 87 -16.43 -20.68 20.30
C ALA A 87 -15.30 -21.47 19.60
N ASN A 88 -14.69 -20.86 18.58
CA ASN A 88 -13.77 -21.53 17.64
C ASN A 88 -12.28 -21.52 18.06
N GLY A 89 -11.92 -20.88 19.18
CA GLY A 89 -10.53 -20.71 19.60
C GLY A 89 -9.72 -22.01 19.73
N ALA A 90 -10.35 -23.09 20.21
CA ALA A 90 -9.70 -24.40 20.33
C ALA A 90 -9.42 -25.06 18.96
N ALA A 91 -10.35 -24.93 18.00
CA ALA A 91 -10.17 -25.43 16.64
C ALA A 91 -9.08 -24.65 15.89
N LEU A 92 -9.05 -23.32 16.05
CA LEU A 92 -8.02 -22.47 15.45
C LEU A 92 -6.63 -22.76 16.03
N PHE A 93 -6.50 -22.97 17.35
CA PHE A 93 -5.22 -23.35 17.97
C PHE A 93 -4.70 -24.70 17.43
N ALA A 94 -5.60 -25.67 17.22
CA ALA A 94 -5.24 -26.94 16.59
C ALA A 94 -4.84 -26.77 15.11
N ALA A 95 -5.51 -25.88 14.37
CA ALA A 95 -5.15 -25.53 12.99
C ALA A 95 -3.77 -24.85 12.90
N PHE A 96 -3.46 -23.91 13.79
CA PHE A 96 -2.12 -23.31 13.93
C PHE A 96 -1.06 -24.36 14.31
N THR A 97 -1.40 -25.33 15.15
CA THR A 97 -0.51 -26.46 15.48
C THR A 97 -0.25 -27.33 14.26
N ALA A 98 -1.23 -27.51 13.36
CA ALA A 98 -1.12 -28.34 12.17
C ALA A 98 -0.23 -27.75 11.06
N VAL A 99 -0.08 -26.41 11.00
CA VAL A 99 0.89 -25.76 10.08
C VAL A 99 2.33 -25.77 10.63
N GLN A 100 2.55 -26.21 11.87
CA GLN A 100 3.87 -26.49 12.47
C GLN A 100 4.89 -25.33 12.41
N GLY A 101 4.44 -24.08 12.33
CA GLY A 101 5.32 -22.91 12.16
C GLY A 101 5.92 -22.78 10.75
N GLN A 102 5.31 -23.41 9.75
CA GLN A 102 5.60 -23.19 8.33
C GLN A 102 4.60 -22.21 7.69
N ALA A 103 4.92 -21.71 6.50
CA ALA A 103 4.02 -20.89 5.70
C ALA A 103 2.71 -21.63 5.38
N GLY A 104 1.60 -21.18 5.94
CA GLY A 104 0.37 -21.98 6.02
C GLY A 104 -0.92 -21.16 5.92
N VAL A 105 -1.90 -21.69 5.19
CA VAL A 105 -3.23 -21.09 5.06
C VAL A 105 -4.25 -21.84 5.92
N ILE A 106 -4.95 -21.12 6.80
CA ILE A 106 -6.10 -21.60 7.55
C ILE A 106 -7.36 -21.16 6.81
N LEU A 107 -8.12 -22.13 6.29
CA LEU A 107 -9.35 -21.89 5.56
C LEU A 107 -10.55 -21.80 6.51
N PHE A 108 -11.38 -20.79 6.26
CA PHE A 108 -12.69 -20.63 6.85
C PHE A 108 -13.74 -20.75 5.72
N PRO A 109 -14.51 -21.85 5.64
CA PRO A 109 -15.61 -21.97 4.67
C PRO A 109 -16.74 -20.95 4.99
N PRO A 110 -17.81 -20.88 4.16
CA PRO A 110 -18.97 -20.06 4.48
C PRO A 110 -19.59 -20.41 5.84
N GLY A 111 -19.89 -19.40 6.65
CA GLY A 111 -20.33 -19.52 8.05
C GLY A 111 -19.86 -18.35 8.92
N ASP A 112 -20.31 -18.33 10.17
CA ASP A 112 -19.94 -17.32 11.18
C ASP A 112 -19.18 -17.96 12.35
N PHE A 113 -17.90 -17.64 12.49
CA PHE A 113 -17.00 -18.27 13.45
C PHE A 113 -16.79 -17.36 14.67
N LEU A 114 -17.43 -17.69 15.79
CA LEU A 114 -17.34 -16.91 17.03
C LEU A 114 -15.98 -17.10 17.73
N PHE A 115 -15.36 -15.99 18.12
CA PHE A 115 -14.15 -15.92 18.94
C PHE A 115 -14.38 -15.08 20.20
N THR A 116 -13.99 -15.65 21.35
CA THR A 116 -14.09 -15.04 22.69
C THR A 116 -12.72 -14.73 23.30
N SER A 117 -11.68 -14.72 22.46
CA SER A 117 -10.31 -14.30 22.78
C SER A 117 -9.65 -13.72 21.53
N THR A 118 -8.72 -12.77 21.68
CA THR A 118 -7.87 -12.28 20.58
C THR A 118 -7.21 -13.43 19.82
N ILE A 119 -7.21 -13.37 18.50
CA ILE A 119 -6.38 -14.25 17.66
C ILE A 119 -4.97 -13.64 17.60
N LEU A 120 -4.01 -14.27 18.26
CA LEU A 120 -2.60 -14.00 18.02
C LEU A 120 -2.20 -14.71 16.71
N LEU A 121 -2.00 -13.94 15.65
CA LEU A 121 -1.72 -14.44 14.30
C LEU A 121 -0.21 -14.76 14.17
N PRO A 122 0.19 -16.02 13.90
CA PRO A 122 1.61 -16.38 13.79
C PRO A 122 2.28 -15.86 12.50
N ASP A 123 3.61 -15.85 12.52
CA ASP A 123 4.45 -15.62 11.33
C ASP A 123 4.09 -16.60 10.21
N SER A 124 4.03 -16.07 8.98
CA SER A 124 3.75 -16.80 7.74
C SER A 124 2.40 -17.53 7.70
N VAL A 125 1.45 -17.18 8.58
CA VAL A 125 0.10 -17.75 8.62
C VAL A 125 -0.93 -16.80 8.03
N VAL A 126 -1.78 -17.35 7.15
CA VAL A 126 -2.87 -16.63 6.48
C VAL A 126 -4.22 -17.15 6.98
N LEU A 127 -5.11 -16.26 7.43
CA LEU A 127 -6.52 -16.56 7.67
C LEU A 127 -7.30 -16.21 6.39
N ARG A 128 -7.88 -17.21 5.73
CA ARG A 128 -8.56 -17.03 4.43
C ARG A 128 -10.01 -17.50 4.48
N GLY A 129 -10.95 -16.58 4.27
CA GLY A 129 -12.36 -16.90 4.05
C GLY A 129 -12.68 -17.27 2.60
N ALA A 130 -13.94 -17.62 2.34
CA ALA A 130 -14.44 -17.85 0.98
C ALA A 130 -14.69 -16.52 0.24
N THR A 131 -15.47 -15.63 0.87
CA THR A 131 -15.68 -14.21 0.53
C THR A 131 -16.18 -13.47 1.78
N ALA A 132 -16.02 -12.15 1.85
CA ALA A 132 -16.58 -11.33 2.93
C ALA A 132 -18.09 -11.52 3.11
N ASP A 133 -18.86 -11.55 2.00
CA ASP A 133 -20.31 -11.80 1.98
C ASP A 133 -20.74 -13.17 2.54
N SER A 134 -19.79 -14.11 2.74
CA SER A 134 -20.08 -15.52 3.07
C SER A 134 -19.40 -16.07 4.33
N THR A 135 -18.28 -15.49 4.74
CA THR A 135 -17.44 -15.99 5.85
C THR A 135 -17.21 -14.85 6.83
N THR A 136 -17.76 -14.97 8.03
CA THR A 136 -17.61 -13.99 9.12
C THR A 136 -16.76 -14.56 10.25
N LEU A 137 -15.86 -13.74 10.81
CA LEU A 137 -15.22 -13.95 12.10
C LEU A 137 -15.84 -12.96 13.10
N THR A 138 -16.66 -13.46 14.02
CA THR A 138 -17.37 -12.63 15.01
C THR A 138 -16.60 -12.62 16.32
N PHE A 139 -16.34 -11.43 16.86
CA PHE A 139 -15.56 -11.24 18.08
C PHE A 139 -16.42 -10.69 19.22
N SER A 140 -16.38 -11.40 20.35
CA SER A 140 -17.05 -11.05 21.61
C SER A 140 -16.04 -11.19 22.76
N LEU A 141 -15.19 -10.17 22.94
CA LEU A 141 -14.03 -10.24 23.86
C LEU A 141 -14.30 -9.58 25.23
N GLY A 142 -15.48 -9.01 25.44
CA GLY A 142 -15.90 -8.48 26.74
C GLY A 142 -15.23 -7.15 27.13
N GLY A 143 -14.93 -6.31 26.16
CA GLY A 143 -14.38 -4.97 26.33
C GLY A 143 -12.86 -4.87 26.23
N VAL A 144 -12.14 -5.98 26.06
CA VAL A 144 -10.67 -6.02 26.13
C VAL A 144 -10.06 -6.72 24.92
N GLY A 145 -8.93 -6.22 24.44
CA GLY A 145 -8.09 -6.86 23.43
C GLY A 145 -8.52 -6.62 21.98
N HIS A 146 -7.52 -6.63 21.09
CA HIS A 146 -7.71 -6.62 19.63
C HIS A 146 -8.47 -7.86 19.16
N CYS A 147 -9.11 -7.80 17.99
CA CYS A 147 -9.73 -9.00 17.42
C CYS A 147 -8.66 -9.96 16.87
N ILE A 148 -7.76 -9.44 16.01
CA ILE A 148 -6.63 -10.17 15.44
C ILE A 148 -5.36 -9.33 15.62
N ALA A 149 -4.29 -9.91 16.16
CA ALA A 149 -3.04 -9.22 16.41
C ALA A 149 -1.81 -10.03 15.95
N ALA A 150 -0.90 -9.38 15.21
CA ALA A 150 0.43 -9.88 14.88
C ALA A 150 1.45 -8.96 15.57
N ILE A 151 2.24 -9.51 16.50
CA ILE A 151 3.07 -8.73 17.43
C ILE A 151 4.52 -9.24 17.38
N GLY A 152 5.38 -8.53 16.66
CA GLY A 152 6.82 -8.76 16.61
C GLY A 152 7.56 -8.30 17.86
N GLN A 153 8.86 -8.55 17.90
CA GLN A 153 9.74 -8.19 19.01
C GLN A 153 10.83 -7.18 18.59
N GLU A 154 11.39 -6.48 19.56
CA GLU A 154 12.55 -5.59 19.39
C GLU A 154 13.64 -6.00 20.39
N GLU A 155 14.88 -6.07 19.93
CA GLU A 155 16.03 -6.42 20.75
C GLU A 155 16.52 -5.22 21.57
N PRO A 156 16.91 -5.40 22.85
CA PRO A 156 17.37 -4.30 23.70
C PRO A 156 18.79 -3.81 23.36
N GLN A 157 19.51 -4.45 22.44
CA GLN A 157 20.88 -4.08 22.06
C GLN A 157 20.90 -2.84 21.16
N HIS A 158 21.67 -1.82 21.54
CA HIS A 158 21.81 -0.58 20.77
C HIS A 158 23.08 -0.63 19.92
N PHE A 159 22.95 -0.35 18.63
CA PHE A 159 24.06 -0.18 17.69
C PHE A 159 24.19 1.32 17.37
N ALA A 160 25.08 2.00 18.09
CA ALA A 160 25.27 3.45 17.97
C ALA A 160 26.12 3.80 16.73
N LEU A 161 25.66 4.80 15.97
CA LEU A 161 26.37 5.28 14.78
C LEU A 161 27.70 5.95 15.17
N SER A 162 28.76 5.71 14.40
CA SER A 162 30.09 6.29 14.62
C SER A 162 30.33 7.60 13.86
N GLN A 163 29.46 7.93 12.90
CA GLN A 163 29.51 9.16 12.08
C GLN A 163 28.11 9.79 11.96
N ASN A 164 28.03 11.02 11.45
CA ASN A 164 26.75 11.62 11.07
C ASN A 164 26.27 10.98 9.76
N SER A 165 25.01 10.55 9.69
CA SER A 165 24.37 10.18 8.41
C SER A 165 23.35 11.24 8.00
N ALA A 166 23.27 11.52 6.70
CA ALA A 166 22.34 12.46 6.09
C ALA A 166 21.13 11.77 5.47
N ARG A 167 20.05 12.54 5.28
CA ARG A 167 18.93 12.11 4.42
C ARG A 167 19.46 11.86 3.01
N GLY A 168 19.20 10.68 2.46
CA GLY A 168 19.70 10.19 1.18
C GLY A 168 20.84 9.17 1.29
N ASP A 169 21.50 9.05 2.44
CA ASP A 169 22.55 8.05 2.65
C ASP A 169 21.95 6.63 2.78
N MET A 170 22.66 5.62 2.28
CA MET A 170 22.34 4.19 2.46
C MET A 170 23.30 3.48 3.42
N HIS A 171 24.40 4.14 3.81
CA HIS A 171 25.42 3.60 4.70
C HIS A 171 25.25 4.09 6.14
N LEU A 172 25.33 3.17 7.10
CA LEU A 172 25.35 3.43 8.54
C LEU A 172 26.71 3.05 9.10
N SER A 173 27.62 4.02 9.27
CA SER A 173 28.92 3.76 9.89
C SER A 173 28.78 3.45 11.38
N LEU A 174 29.50 2.43 11.84
CA LEU A 174 29.47 1.90 13.21
C LEU A 174 30.90 1.83 13.78
N ALA A 175 31.02 1.48 15.06
CA ALA A 175 32.32 1.19 15.69
C ALA A 175 32.67 -0.32 15.69
N SER A 176 31.68 -1.16 15.45
CA SER A 176 31.76 -2.62 15.30
C SER A 176 30.41 -3.13 14.78
N THR A 177 30.43 -4.16 13.94
CA THR A 177 29.24 -4.82 13.38
C THR A 177 28.95 -6.20 13.99
N VAL A 178 29.65 -6.57 15.07
CA VAL A 178 29.45 -7.86 15.76
C VAL A 178 28.02 -7.97 16.31
N GLY A 179 27.29 -8.99 15.86
CA GLY A 179 25.88 -9.25 16.22
C GLY A 179 24.86 -8.72 15.21
N ILE A 180 25.32 -8.18 14.08
CA ILE A 180 24.50 -7.80 12.94
C ILE A 180 24.78 -8.78 11.80
N ASP A 181 23.72 -9.29 11.19
CA ASP A 181 23.74 -10.18 10.03
C ASP A 181 23.04 -9.49 8.84
N VAL A 182 23.24 -10.01 7.63
CA VAL A 182 22.46 -9.57 6.46
C VAL A 182 21.01 -10.05 6.61
N ASP A 183 20.06 -9.27 6.10
CA ASP A 183 18.61 -9.44 6.28
C ASP A 183 18.08 -9.19 7.72
N ASP A 184 18.91 -8.73 8.65
CA ASP A 184 18.42 -8.10 9.89
C ASP A 184 17.51 -6.89 9.55
N GLU A 185 16.33 -6.85 10.16
CA GLU A 185 15.47 -5.67 10.15
C GLU A 185 15.75 -4.83 11.40
N ILE A 186 15.81 -3.51 11.21
CA ILE A 186 16.26 -2.56 12.23
C ILE A 186 15.32 -1.37 12.34
N ARG A 187 15.23 -0.80 13.55
CA ARG A 187 14.60 0.50 13.80
C ARG A 187 15.65 1.51 14.23
N LEU A 188 15.82 2.55 13.42
CA LEU A 188 16.72 3.69 13.65
C LEU A 188 16.06 4.71 14.57
N TYR A 189 16.81 5.13 15.59
CA TYR A 189 16.42 6.07 16.65
C TYR A 189 17.40 7.25 16.72
N ARG A 190 16.93 8.34 17.34
CA ARG A 190 17.71 9.52 17.76
C ARG A 190 16.99 10.19 18.94
N ASP A 191 17.63 11.16 19.58
CA ASP A 191 16.92 12.15 20.39
C ASP A 191 15.95 12.94 19.49
N ASP A 192 14.65 12.85 19.80
CA ASP A 192 13.56 13.50 19.10
C ASP A 192 12.73 14.42 20.00
N THR A 193 13.24 14.77 21.19
CA THR A 193 12.60 15.68 22.16
C THR A 193 12.32 17.10 21.62
N ALA A 194 12.94 17.46 20.49
CA ALA A 194 12.71 18.71 19.76
C ALA A 194 11.86 18.55 18.49
N LEU A 195 11.34 17.36 18.21
CA LEU A 195 10.52 17.02 17.04
C LEU A 195 9.07 16.67 17.41
N VAL A 196 8.87 16.00 18.55
CA VAL A 196 7.56 15.62 19.09
C VAL A 196 7.16 16.53 20.26
N VAL A 197 5.87 16.66 20.54
CA VAL A 197 5.34 17.37 21.71
C VAL A 197 4.66 16.45 22.71
N SER A 198 4.14 15.30 22.27
CA SER A 198 3.47 14.35 23.16
C SER A 198 4.47 13.48 23.92
N PRO A 199 4.34 13.34 25.26
CA PRO A 199 5.20 12.45 26.03
C PRO A 199 5.11 10.97 25.61
N TRP A 200 3.99 10.56 25.00
CA TRP A 200 3.79 9.20 24.47
C TRP A 200 4.45 8.97 23.10
N ALA A 201 4.88 10.04 22.41
CA ALA A 201 5.55 9.97 21.11
C ALA A 201 7.09 10.12 21.22
N LEU A 202 7.65 10.21 22.42
CA LEU A 202 9.10 10.28 22.63
C LEU A 202 9.81 9.00 22.18
N GLY A 203 10.86 9.13 21.38
CA GLY A 203 11.60 8.02 20.78
C GLY A 203 10.82 7.33 19.66
N THR A 204 9.89 8.00 19.00
CA THR A 204 9.04 7.40 17.94
C THR A 204 9.29 7.98 16.55
N THR A 205 10.05 9.07 16.42
CA THR A 205 10.62 9.47 15.13
C THR A 205 11.86 8.64 14.83
N GLY A 206 11.95 8.12 13.62
CA GLY A 206 12.98 7.15 13.27
C GLY A 206 12.85 6.68 11.83
N GLN A 207 13.37 5.49 11.53
CA GLN A 207 13.12 4.78 10.27
C GLN A 207 13.24 3.27 10.47
N LEU A 208 12.35 2.51 9.82
CA LEU A 208 12.47 1.07 9.66
C LEU A 208 13.31 0.78 8.40
N ALA A 209 14.19 -0.22 8.46
CA ALA A 209 15.03 -0.62 7.33
C ALA A 209 15.49 -2.09 7.46
N ARG A 210 15.88 -2.72 6.34
CA ARG A 210 16.59 -4.01 6.31
C ARG A 210 18.05 -3.83 5.93
N VAL A 211 18.95 -4.53 6.61
CA VAL A 211 20.39 -4.59 6.31
C VAL A 211 20.63 -5.41 5.05
N VAL A 212 21.40 -4.88 4.09
CA VAL A 212 21.71 -5.55 2.81
C VAL A 212 23.18 -5.92 2.62
N SER A 213 24.10 -5.27 3.35
CA SER A 213 25.47 -5.76 3.56
C SER A 213 25.98 -5.38 4.94
N VAL A 214 26.93 -6.18 5.44
CA VAL A 214 27.63 -5.94 6.72
C VAL A 214 29.12 -5.93 6.45
N ASP A 215 29.74 -4.79 6.73
CA ASP A 215 31.18 -4.55 6.59
C ASP A 215 31.80 -4.29 7.99
N PRO A 216 33.15 -4.27 8.15
CA PRO A 216 33.77 -4.13 9.47
C PRO A 216 33.50 -2.77 10.16
N ASP A 217 33.18 -1.74 9.40
CA ASP A 217 33.01 -0.34 9.83
C ASP A 217 31.59 0.23 9.62
N GLY A 218 30.64 -0.57 9.11
CA GLY A 218 29.25 -0.14 8.93
C GLY A 218 28.35 -1.17 8.26
N VAL A 219 27.10 -0.77 8.00
CA VAL A 219 26.11 -1.58 7.27
C VAL A 219 25.43 -0.75 6.18
N GLU A 220 25.11 -1.37 5.05
CA GLU A 220 24.22 -0.78 4.04
C GLU A 220 22.77 -1.18 4.30
N ILE A 221 21.82 -0.28 4.03
CA ILE A 221 20.37 -0.51 4.20
C ILE A 221 19.58 -0.45 2.88
N ALA A 222 18.51 -1.24 2.79
CA ALA A 222 17.68 -1.44 1.58
C ALA A 222 16.93 -0.18 1.08
N SER A 223 16.70 0.78 1.96
CA SER A 223 15.96 2.03 1.70
C SER A 223 16.76 3.19 2.28
N ALA A 224 17.04 4.22 1.48
CA ALA A 224 17.85 5.37 1.90
C ALA A 224 17.24 6.11 3.10
N LEU A 225 18.08 6.74 3.90
CA LEU A 225 17.65 7.49 5.09
C LEU A 225 16.73 8.65 4.68
N ARG A 226 15.56 8.74 5.31
CA ARG A 226 14.51 9.73 5.05
C ARG A 226 14.64 10.96 5.95
N ALA A 227 15.52 10.91 6.96
CA ALA A 227 15.87 12.01 7.85
C ALA A 227 17.39 12.03 8.13
N HIS A 228 17.88 13.11 8.76
CA HIS A 228 19.27 13.21 9.21
C HIS A 228 19.45 12.57 10.60
N TYR A 229 20.62 11.98 10.82
CA TYR A 229 21.03 11.34 12.08
C TYR A 229 22.40 11.89 12.52
N PRO A 230 22.44 13.11 13.12
CA PRO A 230 23.67 13.72 13.58
C PRO A 230 24.08 13.20 14.96
N LEU A 231 25.38 13.00 15.20
CA LEU A 231 25.92 12.41 16.43
C LEU A 231 25.52 13.13 17.73
N HIS A 232 25.20 14.43 17.68
CA HIS A 232 24.74 15.17 18.85
C HIS A 232 23.33 14.78 19.32
N ALA A 233 22.54 14.12 18.47
CA ALA A 233 21.25 13.52 18.81
C ALA A 233 21.38 12.02 19.19
N ALA A 234 22.59 11.58 19.54
CA ALA A 234 22.92 10.21 19.97
C ALA A 234 22.24 9.08 19.13
N PRO A 235 22.38 9.08 17.79
CA PRO A 235 21.65 8.16 16.93
C PRO A 235 22.16 6.71 17.04
N TYR A 236 21.22 5.78 17.04
CA TYR A 236 21.47 4.34 17.12
C TYR A 236 20.38 3.55 16.41
N PHE A 237 20.54 2.24 16.27
CA PHE A 237 19.41 1.35 15.95
C PHE A 237 19.33 0.15 16.90
N ARG A 238 18.17 -0.51 16.87
CA ARG A 238 17.91 -1.83 17.47
C ARG A 238 17.47 -2.79 16.38
N LYS A 239 17.66 -4.09 16.60
CA LYS A 239 17.14 -5.14 15.70
C LYS A 239 15.69 -5.45 16.03
N LEU A 240 14.94 -5.85 15.03
CA LEU A 240 13.58 -6.35 15.14
C LEU A 240 13.54 -7.84 14.81
N ALA A 241 12.74 -8.59 15.56
CA ALA A 241 12.26 -9.90 15.17
C ALA A 241 10.76 -9.77 14.86
N PRO A 242 10.40 -9.20 13.68
CA PRO A 242 9.02 -8.91 13.37
C PRO A 242 8.23 -10.18 13.07
N VAL A 243 6.91 -10.12 13.23
CA VAL A 243 6.02 -11.12 12.61
C VAL A 243 5.97 -10.81 11.11
N ARG A 244 6.32 -11.79 10.28
CA ARG A 244 6.37 -11.64 8.83
C ARG A 244 5.28 -12.44 8.12
N HIS A 245 4.97 -12.04 6.89
CA HIS A 245 4.16 -12.80 5.93
C HIS A 245 2.78 -13.28 6.45
N ALA A 246 2.24 -12.60 7.45
CA ALA A 246 0.95 -12.94 8.04
C ALA A 246 -0.18 -12.24 7.27
N GLY A 247 -1.25 -12.99 6.96
CA GLY A 247 -2.30 -12.54 6.05
C GLY A 247 -3.71 -12.67 6.62
N ILE A 248 -4.60 -11.74 6.24
CA ILE A 248 -6.04 -11.81 6.52
C ILE A 248 -6.78 -11.53 5.21
N GLU A 249 -7.53 -12.52 4.72
CA GLU A 249 -8.04 -12.52 3.34
C GLU A 249 -9.51 -12.94 3.23
N CYS A 250 -10.25 -12.26 2.35
CA CYS A 250 -11.53 -12.72 1.79
C CYS A 250 -12.60 -13.09 2.84
N LEU A 251 -12.71 -12.30 3.91
CA LEU A 251 -13.60 -12.55 5.05
C LEU A 251 -14.16 -11.25 5.65
N ARG A 252 -15.25 -11.36 6.41
CA ARG A 252 -15.81 -10.29 7.26
C ARG A 252 -15.29 -10.42 8.69
N ILE A 253 -14.97 -9.31 9.33
CA ILE A 253 -14.72 -9.20 10.76
C ILE A 253 -15.86 -8.39 11.38
N VAL A 254 -16.52 -8.93 12.40
CA VAL A 254 -17.53 -8.22 13.20
C VAL A 254 -17.04 -8.14 14.64
N ARG A 255 -16.91 -6.93 15.18
CA ARG A 255 -16.77 -6.73 16.63
C ARG A 255 -18.15 -6.50 17.24
N THR A 256 -18.48 -7.23 18.31
CA THR A 256 -19.81 -7.15 18.95
C THR A 256 -19.83 -6.28 20.21
N ASP A 257 -18.69 -6.09 20.86
CA ASP A 257 -18.54 -5.33 22.10
C ASP A 257 -17.67 -4.08 21.94
N ALA A 258 -18.12 -2.98 22.55
CA ALA A 258 -17.34 -1.74 22.68
C ALA A 258 -16.31 -1.87 23.80
N THR A 259 -15.17 -1.19 23.68
CA THR A 259 -14.06 -1.29 24.64
C THR A 259 -13.77 -0.09 25.57
N PRO A 260 -14.66 0.92 25.77
CA PRO A 260 -14.28 2.12 26.54
C PRO A 260 -13.94 1.78 28.01
N PRO A 261 -12.85 2.35 28.56
CA PRO A 261 -12.06 3.46 28.02
C PRO A 261 -10.88 3.07 27.12
N ASP A 262 -10.63 1.78 26.88
CA ASP A 262 -9.42 1.31 26.21
C ASP A 262 -9.55 1.29 24.67
N GLU A 263 -8.46 1.64 23.99
CA GLU A 263 -8.40 1.84 22.53
C GLU A 263 -7.94 0.56 21.80
N TRP A 264 -8.82 -0.44 21.69
CA TRP A 264 -8.49 -1.72 21.00
C TRP A 264 -8.94 -1.74 19.53
N SER A 265 -7.99 -1.94 18.60
CA SER A 265 -8.24 -2.08 17.15
C SER A 265 -8.76 -3.46 16.74
N ASN A 266 -9.44 -3.56 15.57
CA ASN A 266 -9.88 -4.85 15.03
C ASN A 266 -8.70 -5.69 14.52
N ILE A 267 -7.87 -5.14 13.64
CA ILE A 267 -6.60 -5.75 13.20
C ILE A 267 -5.44 -4.89 13.72
N HIS A 268 -4.47 -5.52 14.38
CA HIS A 268 -3.31 -4.85 14.97
C HIS A 268 -2.01 -5.52 14.53
N PHE A 269 -1.20 -4.81 13.74
CA PHE A 269 0.12 -5.23 13.30
C PHE A 269 1.17 -4.36 14.01
N GLU A 270 1.69 -4.86 15.14
CA GLU A 270 2.83 -4.26 15.85
C GLU A 270 4.12 -4.93 15.43
N ARG A 271 5.12 -4.12 15.02
CA ARG A 271 6.45 -4.59 14.63
C ARG A 271 6.32 -5.76 13.65
N ALA A 272 5.48 -5.58 12.62
CA ALA A 272 5.24 -6.56 11.57
C ALA A 272 5.95 -6.13 10.27
N SER A 273 6.27 -7.10 9.41
CA SER A 273 6.95 -6.82 8.14
C SER A 273 6.40 -7.70 7.02
N HIS A 274 6.03 -7.11 5.88
CA HIS A 274 5.43 -7.86 4.76
C HIS A 274 4.17 -8.66 5.18
N CYS A 275 3.29 -8.07 5.99
CA CYS A 275 1.98 -8.64 6.37
C CYS A 275 0.85 -7.95 5.59
N TRP A 276 -0.33 -8.59 5.44
CA TRP A 276 -1.40 -8.02 4.62
C TRP A 276 -2.84 -8.26 5.09
N VAL A 277 -3.71 -7.33 4.69
CA VAL A 277 -5.17 -7.38 4.84
C VAL A 277 -5.79 -7.16 3.45
N LYS A 278 -6.47 -8.17 2.89
CA LYS A 278 -6.91 -8.14 1.49
C LYS A 278 -8.34 -8.63 1.28
N GLY A 279 -9.18 -7.81 0.66
CA GLY A 279 -10.58 -8.18 0.39
C GLY A 279 -11.39 -8.44 1.66
N VAL A 280 -11.08 -7.73 2.74
CA VAL A 280 -11.71 -7.90 4.06
C VAL A 280 -12.82 -6.87 4.24
N GLU A 281 -13.96 -7.29 4.78
CA GLU A 281 -14.94 -6.36 5.35
C GLU A 281 -14.66 -6.25 6.86
N SER A 282 -14.66 -5.04 7.41
CA SER A 282 -14.51 -4.83 8.86
C SER A 282 -15.62 -3.92 9.35
N ASP A 283 -16.51 -4.50 10.16
CA ASP A 283 -17.71 -3.87 10.70
C ASP A 283 -17.45 -3.42 12.15
N ARG A 284 -17.50 -2.09 12.36
CA ARG A 284 -17.28 -1.36 13.62
C ARG A 284 -15.92 -1.60 14.27
N CYS A 285 -15.06 -0.59 14.22
CA CYS A 285 -13.90 -0.51 15.11
C CYS A 285 -14.25 0.18 16.45
N ASN A 286 -13.39 -0.02 17.46
CA ASN A 286 -13.32 0.88 18.61
C ASN A 286 -12.26 1.96 18.33
N PHE A 287 -10.98 1.55 18.31
CA PHE A 287 -9.85 2.41 17.91
C PHE A 287 -9.72 2.49 16.38
N ALA A 288 -9.01 1.55 15.76
CA ALA A 288 -8.88 1.43 14.31
C ALA A 288 -9.42 0.11 13.75
N HIS A 289 -9.78 0.08 12.45
CA HIS A 289 -10.03 -1.18 11.75
C HIS A 289 -8.72 -1.92 11.49
N VAL A 290 -7.69 -1.21 11.01
CA VAL A 290 -6.32 -1.73 10.86
C VAL A 290 -5.33 -0.74 11.48
N GLU A 291 -4.40 -1.26 12.27
CA GLU A 291 -3.38 -0.51 12.97
C GLU A 291 -1.99 -1.03 12.59
N LEU A 292 -1.13 -0.14 12.14
CA LEU A 292 0.26 -0.41 11.72
C LEU A 292 1.19 0.34 12.70
N PHE A 293 1.51 -0.34 13.81
CA PHE A 293 2.41 0.16 14.87
C PHE A 293 3.84 -0.27 14.54
N ALA A 294 4.76 0.66 14.25
CA ALA A 294 6.17 0.36 13.95
C ALA A 294 6.39 -0.78 12.92
N SER A 295 5.46 -0.90 11.95
CA SER A 295 5.42 -1.96 10.94
C SER A 295 5.85 -1.44 9.57
N THR A 296 6.39 -2.32 8.72
CA THR A 296 6.95 -1.98 7.40
C THR A 296 6.49 -2.89 6.28
N ASN A 297 6.47 -2.38 5.05
CA ASN A 297 6.19 -3.16 3.83
C ASN A 297 4.86 -3.95 3.86
N CYS A 298 3.92 -3.56 4.73
CA CYS A 298 2.62 -4.20 4.88
C CYS A 298 1.60 -3.61 3.91
N GLU A 299 0.59 -4.40 3.53
CA GLU A 299 -0.48 -3.97 2.63
C GLU A 299 -1.87 -4.01 3.27
N VAL A 300 -2.69 -3.00 2.97
CA VAL A 300 -4.14 -3.04 3.21
C VAL A 300 -4.81 -2.73 1.90
N SER A 301 -5.49 -3.70 1.29
CA SER A 301 -6.02 -3.53 -0.07
C SER A 301 -7.37 -4.15 -0.35
N GLY A 302 -8.09 -3.51 -1.28
CA GLY A 302 -9.38 -3.99 -1.77
C GLY A 302 -10.43 -4.20 -0.67
N SER A 303 -10.28 -3.59 0.50
CA SER A 303 -11.08 -3.88 1.70
C SER A 303 -12.17 -2.83 1.94
N TYR A 304 -13.19 -3.17 2.72
CA TYR A 304 -14.30 -2.29 3.10
C TYR A 304 -14.32 -2.13 4.62
N LEU A 305 -13.90 -0.96 5.10
CA LEU A 305 -13.62 -0.69 6.52
C LEU A 305 -14.60 0.39 6.99
N HIS A 306 -15.60 0.01 7.79
CA HIS A 306 -16.77 0.85 7.99
C HIS A 306 -17.32 0.86 9.43
N HIS A 307 -17.81 2.05 9.81
CA HIS A 307 -18.46 2.35 11.08
C HIS A 307 -17.58 2.18 12.33
N ALA A 308 -18.03 2.73 13.45
CA ALA A 308 -17.36 2.65 14.74
C ALA A 308 -18.38 2.50 15.87
N PHE A 309 -17.92 2.09 17.05
CA PHE A 309 -18.75 2.11 18.27
C PHE A 309 -19.00 3.53 18.80
N ALA A 310 -18.11 4.47 18.50
CA ALA A 310 -18.19 5.84 18.98
C ALA A 310 -17.41 6.81 18.08
N TYR A 311 -17.77 8.10 18.20
CA TYR A 311 -17.40 9.17 17.27
C TYR A 311 -16.97 10.45 18.00
N GLY A 312 -16.55 10.34 19.25
CA GLY A 312 -15.98 11.45 20.02
C GLY A 312 -14.48 11.61 19.77
N GLY A 313 -13.90 12.67 20.34
CA GLY A 313 -12.44 12.78 20.47
C GLY A 313 -11.90 11.79 21.51
N GLY A 314 -10.62 11.43 21.39
CA GLY A 314 -9.97 10.38 22.18
C GLY A 314 -9.99 9.04 21.46
N GLY A 315 -9.14 8.91 20.43
CA GLY A 315 -8.73 7.63 19.84
C GLY A 315 -9.85 6.67 19.40
N GLN A 316 -10.83 7.15 18.64
CA GLN A 316 -11.93 6.31 18.16
C GLN A 316 -12.30 6.54 16.68
N GLY A 317 -12.77 5.49 16.03
CA GLY A 317 -13.37 5.54 14.70
C GLY A 317 -12.38 5.71 13.54
N TYR A 318 -11.25 5.00 13.57
CA TYR A 318 -10.21 5.07 12.55
C TYR A 318 -10.28 3.93 11.54
N GLY A 319 -9.96 4.23 10.27
CA GLY A 319 -9.85 3.25 9.19
C GLY A 319 -8.52 2.50 9.26
N VAL A 320 -7.50 3.02 8.58
CA VAL A 320 -6.11 2.58 8.75
C VAL A 320 -5.30 3.66 9.46
N LEU A 321 -4.70 3.30 10.59
CA LEU A 321 -3.74 4.10 11.35
C LEU A 321 -2.33 3.56 11.14
N ALA A 322 -1.39 4.39 10.69
CA ALA A 322 0.03 4.07 10.63
C ALA A 322 0.83 5.04 11.51
N TYR A 323 1.56 4.51 12.49
CA TYR A 323 2.22 5.34 13.51
C TYR A 323 3.43 4.66 14.19
N PHE A 324 4.12 5.42 15.04
CA PHE A 324 5.33 4.99 15.75
C PHE A 324 6.42 4.47 14.82
N THR A 325 6.93 5.33 13.95
CA THR A 325 7.94 4.97 12.93
C THR A 325 7.45 4.01 11.83
N ALA A 326 6.18 3.60 11.81
CA ALA A 326 5.64 2.79 10.71
C ALA A 326 5.88 3.49 9.36
N GLY A 327 6.35 2.73 8.38
CA GLY A 327 6.85 3.27 7.13
C GLY A 327 6.85 2.26 5.99
N GLU A 328 6.90 2.73 4.75
CA GLU A 328 6.88 1.86 3.56
C GLU A 328 5.69 0.89 3.53
N ASN A 329 4.57 1.20 4.20
CA ASN A 329 3.31 0.46 4.07
C ASN A 329 2.47 1.02 2.92
N TYR A 330 1.65 0.18 2.28
CA TYR A 330 0.88 0.52 1.09
C TYR A 330 -0.61 0.20 1.28
N ILE A 331 -1.42 1.25 1.38
CA ILE A 331 -2.86 1.20 1.65
C ILE A 331 -3.58 1.62 0.37
N TYR A 332 -4.22 0.69 -0.36
CA TYR A 332 -4.74 0.99 -1.71
C TYR A 332 -6.05 0.32 -2.11
N ASP A 333 -6.81 1.01 -2.96
CA ASP A 333 -8.09 0.54 -3.49
C ASP A 333 -9.12 0.09 -2.42
N ASN A 334 -9.07 0.68 -1.22
CA ASN A 334 -10.02 0.42 -0.14
C ASN A 334 -11.21 1.37 -0.16
N ILE A 335 -12.31 0.95 0.45
CA ILE A 335 -13.51 1.74 0.72
C ILE A 335 -13.61 1.98 2.23
N PHE A 336 -13.76 3.24 2.63
CA PHE A 336 -13.97 3.68 4.01
C PHE A 336 -15.33 4.37 4.14
N GLU A 337 -16.11 4.05 5.17
CA GLU A 337 -17.47 4.60 5.34
C GLU A 337 -17.88 4.84 6.79
N HIS A 338 -18.44 6.02 7.07
CA HIS A 338 -18.99 6.41 8.39
C HIS A 338 -17.94 6.31 9.51
N LEU A 339 -16.80 6.98 9.33
CA LEU A 339 -15.64 7.01 10.22
C LEU A 339 -15.26 8.45 10.63
N ARG A 340 -14.50 8.60 11.74
CA ARG A 340 -13.85 9.87 12.08
C ARG A 340 -12.71 10.15 11.10
N HIS A 341 -11.73 9.24 11.02
CA HIS A 341 -10.52 9.41 10.20
C HIS A 341 -10.21 8.13 9.44
N ALA A 342 -10.37 8.14 8.11
CA ALA A 342 -10.23 6.95 7.26
C ALA A 342 -8.76 6.52 7.09
N MET A 343 -7.86 7.47 6.92
CA MET A 343 -6.44 7.25 6.62
C MET A 343 -5.62 8.25 7.45
N ILE A 344 -5.02 7.77 8.54
CA ILE A 344 -4.39 8.61 9.56
C ILE A 344 -2.92 8.24 9.81
N LEU A 345 -2.08 9.29 9.90
CA LEU A 345 -0.65 9.23 10.18
C LEU A 345 -0.30 10.11 11.39
N GLN A 346 0.47 9.58 12.34
CA GLN A 346 0.97 10.31 13.50
C GLN A 346 2.30 9.73 14.02
N ALA A 347 2.94 10.42 14.97
CA ALA A 347 4.05 9.90 15.78
C ALA A 347 5.18 9.26 14.96
N GLY A 348 5.83 10.09 14.15
CA GLY A 348 7.01 9.71 13.38
C GLY A 348 6.76 8.83 12.15
N ALA A 349 5.52 8.56 11.75
CA ALA A 349 5.22 7.73 10.58
C ALA A 349 5.80 8.30 9.27
N ASN A 350 6.41 7.46 8.41
CA ASN A 350 7.20 7.97 7.30
C ASN A 350 7.40 7.05 6.08
N GLY A 351 7.28 7.59 4.87
CA GLY A 351 7.43 6.81 3.63
C GLY A 351 6.25 5.88 3.30
N ASN A 352 5.13 5.98 4.02
CA ASN A 352 3.91 5.22 3.71
C ASN A 352 3.23 5.78 2.46
N VAL A 353 2.47 4.94 1.76
CA VAL A 353 1.70 5.28 0.56
C VAL A 353 0.23 4.91 0.76
N PHE A 354 -0.65 5.89 0.61
CA PHE A 354 -2.10 5.71 0.56
C PHE A 354 -2.58 6.04 -0.86
N ALA A 355 -2.96 5.04 -1.67
CA ALA A 355 -3.22 5.24 -3.10
C ALA A 355 -4.63 4.81 -3.55
N TYR A 356 -5.35 5.67 -4.26
CA TYR A 356 -6.63 5.36 -4.91
C TYR A 356 -7.69 4.73 -3.98
N ASN A 357 -7.73 5.15 -2.72
CA ASN A 357 -8.79 4.78 -1.78
C ASN A 357 -10.01 5.70 -1.91
N ARG A 358 -11.18 5.19 -1.54
CA ARG A 358 -12.45 5.93 -1.47
C ARG A 358 -12.85 6.12 0.00
N SER A 359 -13.18 7.34 0.40
CA SER A 359 -13.81 7.60 1.71
C SER A 359 -15.12 8.37 1.56
N VAL A 360 -16.15 7.93 2.30
CA VAL A 360 -17.52 8.44 2.27
C VAL A 360 -18.13 8.62 3.65
N ASP A 361 -19.11 9.52 3.72
CA ASP A 361 -19.85 9.89 4.92
C ASP A 361 -18.94 10.12 6.15
N PRO A 362 -17.98 11.07 6.08
CA PRO A 362 -17.17 11.43 7.24
C PRO A 362 -18.08 11.80 8.40
N TYR A 363 -17.83 11.23 9.58
CA TYR A 363 -18.70 11.44 10.73
C TYR A 363 -17.92 11.56 12.04
N TRP A 364 -18.13 12.68 12.73
CA TRP A 364 -17.67 12.92 14.09
C TRP A 364 -18.74 13.62 14.94
N THR A 365 -18.57 13.59 16.26
CA THR A 365 -19.44 14.27 17.24
C THR A 365 -18.68 15.37 18.00
N GLU A 366 -17.78 16.06 17.31
CA GLU A 366 -16.87 17.06 17.89
C GLU A 366 -17.46 18.48 17.99
N GLY A 367 -18.42 18.61 18.90
CA GLY A 367 -18.77 19.88 19.55
C GLY A 367 -19.30 20.98 18.64
N ILE A 368 -18.41 21.88 18.20
CA ILE A 368 -18.75 23.11 17.48
C ILE A 368 -18.72 22.97 15.95
N PHE A 369 -18.13 21.90 15.44
CA PHE A 369 -18.01 21.66 14.00
C PHE A 369 -19.17 20.79 13.47
N PRO A 370 -19.59 20.97 12.20
CA PRO A 370 -20.61 20.12 11.60
C PRO A 370 -20.20 18.64 11.59
N PRO A 371 -21.14 17.68 11.81
CA PRO A 371 -20.79 16.27 11.89
C PRO A 371 -20.05 15.71 10.66
N ASN A 372 -20.27 16.31 9.49
CA ASN A 372 -19.66 15.90 8.21
C ASN A 372 -18.34 16.60 7.85
N SER A 373 -17.71 17.32 8.79
CA SER A 373 -16.43 17.99 8.58
C SER A 373 -15.22 17.24 9.18
N ALA A 374 -15.39 15.99 9.61
CA ALA A 374 -14.28 15.14 10.07
C ALA A 374 -13.27 14.91 8.94
N GLY A 375 -11.97 15.02 9.23
CA GLY A 375 -10.91 14.77 8.24
C GLY A 375 -10.78 13.29 7.92
N GLU A 376 -10.77 12.92 6.64
CA GLU A 376 -10.67 11.51 6.21
C GLU A 376 -9.24 11.12 5.87
N ILE A 377 -8.50 12.00 5.18
CA ILE A 377 -7.04 11.98 5.16
C ILE A 377 -6.57 12.89 6.30
N VAL A 378 -5.81 12.35 7.25
CA VAL A 378 -5.35 13.07 8.44
C VAL A 378 -3.86 12.89 8.69
N LEU A 379 -3.17 14.02 8.85
CA LEU A 379 -1.81 14.12 9.38
C LEU A 379 -1.93 14.75 10.78
N HIS A 380 -1.88 13.91 11.83
CA HIS A 380 -2.37 14.22 13.18
C HIS A 380 -1.28 14.63 14.19
N GLY A 381 -0.05 14.84 13.70
CA GLY A 381 1.04 15.42 14.50
C GLY A 381 2.17 14.45 14.85
N ASP A 382 2.92 14.85 15.89
CA ASP A 382 4.18 14.27 16.37
C ASP A 382 5.11 13.84 15.22
N HIS A 383 5.38 14.78 14.31
CA HIS A 383 6.42 14.65 13.30
C HIS A 383 6.27 13.48 12.30
N SER A 384 5.08 13.22 11.75
CA SER A 384 4.94 12.36 10.55
C SER A 384 5.54 13.04 9.32
N TYR A 385 6.34 12.38 8.47
CA TYR A 385 7.08 13.02 7.36
C TYR A 385 7.29 12.14 6.12
N LEU A 386 7.43 12.75 4.94
CA LEU A 386 7.68 12.05 3.67
C LEU A 386 6.68 10.89 3.36
N ASN A 387 5.42 10.99 3.79
CA ASN A 387 4.36 10.09 3.34
C ASN A 387 3.70 10.59 2.05
N LEU A 388 3.07 9.69 1.29
CA LEU A 388 2.37 10.00 0.04
C LEU A 388 0.89 9.61 0.15
N PHE A 389 0.00 10.55 -0.19
CA PHE A 389 -1.38 10.28 -0.53
C PHE A 389 -1.55 10.53 -2.03
N GLU A 390 -1.84 9.49 -2.81
CA GLU A 390 -2.01 9.57 -4.26
C GLU A 390 -3.42 9.19 -4.71
N GLY A 391 -4.08 9.99 -5.55
CA GLY A 391 -5.27 9.51 -6.29
C GLY A 391 -6.54 9.25 -5.47
N ASN A 392 -6.55 9.51 -4.16
CA ASN A 392 -7.67 9.16 -3.28
C ASN A 392 -8.89 10.08 -3.53
N ILE A 393 -10.11 9.56 -3.40
CA ILE A 393 -11.36 10.34 -3.50
C ILE A 393 -12.06 10.36 -2.13
N VAL A 394 -12.00 11.52 -1.47
CA VAL A 394 -12.54 11.79 -0.13
C VAL A 394 -13.47 13.01 -0.15
N GLN A 395 -14.06 13.37 0.98
CA GLN A 395 -14.71 14.66 1.19
C GLN A 395 -13.74 15.69 1.76
N ASN A 396 -12.96 15.31 2.78
CA ASN A 396 -12.20 16.21 3.65
C ASN A 396 -10.75 15.74 3.83
N ILE A 397 -9.79 16.65 3.62
CA ILE A 397 -8.35 16.45 3.91
C ILE A 397 -7.96 17.42 5.02
N VAL A 398 -7.37 16.92 6.10
CA VAL A 398 -6.98 17.70 7.28
C VAL A 398 -5.51 17.47 7.61
N ILE A 399 -4.79 18.56 7.91
CA ILE A 399 -3.46 18.53 8.51
C ILE A 399 -3.52 19.39 9.75
N ASP A 400 -3.38 18.77 10.92
CA ASP A 400 -3.63 19.42 12.19
C ASP A 400 -2.44 19.32 13.15
N ASP A 401 -2.63 19.92 14.33
CA ASP A 401 -1.69 20.04 15.44
C ASP A 401 -2.23 19.46 16.75
N SER A 402 -3.19 18.52 16.69
CA SER A 402 -3.76 17.85 17.87
C SER A 402 -2.69 17.21 18.74
N HIS A 403 -1.62 16.73 18.09
CA HIS A 403 -0.39 16.25 18.72
C HIS A 403 0.84 17.04 18.21
N GLY A 404 0.70 18.36 18.08
CA GLY A 404 1.73 19.25 17.55
C GLY A 404 1.96 19.11 16.04
N SER A 405 2.87 19.90 15.48
CA SER A 405 3.10 19.95 14.04
C SER A 405 3.61 18.61 13.47
N ASN A 406 3.19 18.30 12.25
CA ASN A 406 3.76 17.19 11.48
C ASN A 406 5.15 17.57 10.95
N GLY A 407 5.89 16.58 10.44
CA GLY A 407 7.16 16.80 9.78
C GLY A 407 7.01 17.17 8.30
N PRO A 408 8.12 17.53 7.63
CA PRO A 408 8.07 18.11 6.29
C PRO A 408 7.80 17.07 5.19
N PHE A 409 7.48 17.58 3.99
CA PHE A 409 7.47 16.82 2.74
C PHE A 409 6.49 15.64 2.66
N ASN A 410 5.49 15.57 3.55
CA ASN A 410 4.28 14.81 3.26
C ASN A 410 3.66 15.36 1.96
N THR A 411 3.19 14.45 1.10
CA THR A 411 2.84 14.76 -0.28
C THR A 411 1.40 14.36 -0.56
N LEU A 412 0.57 15.36 -0.83
CA LEU A 412 -0.77 15.20 -1.34
C LEU A 412 -0.68 15.33 -2.86
N PHE A 413 -0.75 14.21 -3.58
CA PHE A 413 -0.67 14.16 -5.03
C PHE A 413 -2.00 13.69 -5.64
N ARG A 414 -2.60 14.48 -6.53
CA ARG A 414 -3.80 14.07 -7.29
C ARG A 414 -4.94 13.51 -6.41
N ASN A 415 -5.19 14.06 -5.21
CA ASN A 415 -6.34 13.65 -4.38
C ASN A 415 -7.56 14.53 -4.68
N ARG A 416 -8.77 13.99 -4.60
CA ARG A 416 -10.03 14.73 -4.76
C ARG A 416 -10.74 14.90 -3.42
N ALA A 417 -11.07 16.15 -3.06
CA ALA A 417 -11.85 16.51 -1.88
C ALA A 417 -13.22 17.09 -2.28
N GLY A 418 -14.29 16.31 -2.04
CA GLY A 418 -15.67 16.61 -2.44
C GLY A 418 -16.54 17.33 -1.39
N GLY A 419 -16.03 17.60 -0.19
CA GLY A 419 -16.78 18.21 0.92
C GLY A 419 -16.22 19.55 1.38
N TRP A 420 -15.67 19.59 2.59
CA TRP A 420 -15.09 20.80 3.20
C TRP A 420 -13.77 21.22 2.57
N GLY A 421 -13.07 20.32 1.86
CA GLY A 421 -11.87 20.61 1.07
C GLY A 421 -10.58 20.16 1.75
N LEU A 422 -9.51 20.96 1.61
CA LEU A 422 -8.21 20.75 2.24
C LEU A 422 -7.94 21.88 3.24
N ILE A 423 -7.85 21.52 4.52
CA ILE A 423 -7.81 22.46 5.64
C ILE A 423 -6.59 22.14 6.50
N MET A 424 -5.81 23.18 6.82
CA MET A 424 -4.73 23.09 7.81
C MET A 424 -5.02 23.95 9.03
N ASN A 425 -4.60 23.50 10.21
CA ASN A 425 -4.50 24.37 11.39
C ASN A 425 -3.51 25.53 11.13
N ASN A 426 -3.57 26.62 11.89
CA ASN A 426 -2.72 27.80 11.65
C ASN A 426 -1.76 28.17 12.80
N ALA A 427 -1.77 27.48 13.94
CA ALA A 427 -1.00 27.91 15.12
C ALA A 427 -0.77 26.77 16.17
N PRO A 428 0.28 25.94 16.04
CA PRO A 428 1.35 25.96 15.04
C PRO A 428 1.05 25.12 13.78
N ALA A 429 1.01 25.77 12.62
CA ALA A 429 0.85 25.10 11.32
C ALA A 429 1.97 24.08 11.03
N THR A 430 1.70 23.15 10.11
CA THR A 430 2.72 22.21 9.59
C THR A 430 3.43 22.81 8.36
N ASP A 431 4.75 23.00 8.43
CA ASP A 431 5.54 23.57 7.33
C ASP A 431 5.92 22.55 6.25
N SER A 432 6.25 23.06 5.06
CA SER A 432 6.92 22.32 3.97
C SER A 432 6.21 21.06 3.43
N VAL A 433 4.88 20.99 3.57
CA VAL A 433 4.01 20.01 2.87
C VAL A 433 4.06 20.23 1.35
N ASN A 434 3.78 19.19 0.55
CA ASN A 434 3.69 19.27 -0.91
C ASN A 434 2.22 19.06 -1.37
N PHE A 435 1.66 19.97 -2.16
CA PHE A 435 0.30 19.92 -2.71
C PHE A 435 0.35 19.97 -4.23
N VAL A 436 0.25 18.82 -4.89
CA VAL A 436 0.46 18.70 -6.35
C VAL A 436 -0.76 18.06 -7.02
N GLY A 437 -1.42 18.79 -7.91
CA GLY A 437 -2.49 18.26 -8.76
C GLY A 437 -3.79 17.87 -8.05
N ASN A 438 -4.04 18.30 -6.82
CA ASN A 438 -5.24 17.92 -6.06
C ASN A 438 -6.49 18.65 -6.56
N GLU A 439 -7.65 18.01 -6.49
CA GLU A 439 -8.95 18.52 -6.91
C GLU A 439 -9.82 18.89 -5.69
N ILE A 440 -9.91 20.18 -5.36
CA ILE A 440 -10.75 20.71 -4.28
C ILE A 440 -12.04 21.24 -4.91
N LEU A 441 -13.04 20.36 -5.02
CA LEU A 441 -14.27 20.56 -5.81
C LEU A 441 -15.55 20.59 -4.96
N GLY A 442 -15.43 20.37 -3.65
CA GLY A 442 -16.56 20.32 -2.73
C GLY A 442 -17.24 21.66 -2.43
N SER A 443 -18.25 21.61 -1.57
CA SER A 443 -18.88 22.79 -0.97
C SER A 443 -18.88 22.64 0.56
N PRO A 444 -18.17 23.50 1.31
CA PRO A 444 -17.52 24.74 0.87
C PRO A 444 -16.22 24.57 0.07
N GLY A 445 -15.60 23.37 0.05
CA GLY A 445 -14.38 23.09 -0.72
C GLY A 445 -13.29 24.15 -0.53
N LEU A 446 -12.92 24.38 0.73
CA LEU A 446 -11.87 25.31 1.15
C LEU A 446 -10.49 24.77 0.74
N TYR A 447 -9.58 25.67 0.41
CA TYR A 447 -8.16 25.37 0.25
C TYR A 447 -7.39 26.31 1.17
N LEU A 448 -6.88 25.77 2.29
CA LEU A 448 -6.23 26.54 3.35
C LEU A 448 -4.86 25.93 3.72
N PRO A 449 -3.86 26.00 2.81
CA PRO A 449 -2.49 25.57 3.08
C PRO A 449 -1.78 26.56 4.03
N ASN A 450 -2.06 26.44 5.33
CA ASN A 450 -1.40 27.23 6.36
C ASN A 450 -0.02 26.66 6.69
N GLY A 451 0.98 27.54 6.80
CA GLY A 451 2.38 27.18 7.05
C GLY A 451 3.31 27.98 6.13
N VAL A 452 4.58 27.61 6.07
CA VAL A 452 5.56 28.16 5.13
C VAL A 452 6.36 27.08 4.41
N GLY A 453 6.94 27.45 3.27
CA GLY A 453 7.82 26.57 2.50
C GLY A 453 7.12 25.44 1.76
N HIS A 454 5.79 25.49 1.59
CA HIS A 454 5.04 24.53 0.78
C HIS A 454 5.55 24.45 -0.66
N PHE A 455 5.29 23.33 -1.33
CA PHE A 455 5.45 23.21 -2.78
C PHE A 455 4.08 22.93 -3.39
N GLU A 456 3.63 23.83 -4.26
CA GLU A 456 2.27 23.82 -4.78
C GLU A 456 2.28 23.89 -6.31
N TYR A 457 1.59 22.95 -6.96
CA TYR A 457 1.53 22.93 -8.42
C TYR A 457 0.25 22.28 -8.96
N GLY A 458 -0.47 22.99 -9.83
CA GLY A 458 -1.53 22.41 -10.66
C GLY A 458 -2.76 21.91 -9.90
N ASN A 459 -2.97 22.34 -8.65
CA ASN A 459 -4.18 21.99 -7.91
C ASN A 459 -5.38 22.69 -8.56
N ILE A 460 -6.55 22.06 -8.56
CA ILE A 460 -7.80 22.65 -9.05
C ILE A 460 -8.64 23.00 -7.83
N VAL A 461 -8.74 24.28 -7.50
CA VAL A 461 -9.58 24.81 -6.42
C VAL A 461 -10.81 25.46 -7.03
N GLN A 462 -12.00 24.93 -6.72
CA GLN A 462 -13.28 25.43 -7.25
C GLN A 462 -13.28 25.57 -8.79
N GLY A 463 -12.66 24.62 -9.50
CA GLY A 463 -12.53 24.62 -10.95
C GLY A 463 -11.47 25.57 -11.53
N THR A 464 -10.68 26.24 -10.71
CA THR A 464 -9.59 27.15 -11.12
C THR A 464 -8.23 26.55 -10.73
N ILE A 465 -7.19 26.72 -11.56
CA ILE A 465 -5.84 26.22 -11.23
C ILE A 465 -5.16 27.15 -10.22
N ASP A 466 -4.67 26.57 -9.13
CA ASP A 466 -3.96 27.24 -8.03
C ASP A 466 -2.67 26.46 -7.66
N PRO A 467 -1.52 27.12 -7.49
CA PRO A 467 -1.28 28.56 -7.69
C PRO A 467 -1.29 28.96 -9.19
N PRO A 468 -1.69 30.21 -9.51
CA PRO A 468 -1.75 30.68 -10.90
C PRO A 468 -0.41 30.62 -11.62
N GLY A 469 -0.42 30.20 -12.88
CA GLY A 469 0.80 30.01 -13.70
C GLY A 469 1.38 28.60 -13.66
N THR A 470 0.75 27.69 -12.90
CA THR A 470 0.95 26.23 -13.01
C THR A 470 -0.08 25.62 -13.97
N GLY A 471 0.00 24.32 -14.27
CA GLY A 471 -0.82 23.70 -15.32
C GLY A 471 -0.79 22.17 -15.29
N ASP A 472 -0.84 21.56 -16.48
CA ASP A 472 -0.76 20.11 -16.68
C ASP A 472 0.47 19.48 -16.00
N LEU A 473 0.28 18.28 -15.45
CA LEU A 473 1.32 17.50 -14.79
C LEU A 473 1.74 16.33 -15.67
N GLU A 474 3.02 16.26 -16.05
CA GLU A 474 3.58 15.09 -16.75
C GLU A 474 3.76 13.88 -15.81
N ASP A 475 3.88 14.12 -14.50
CA ASP A 475 3.97 13.07 -13.48
C ASP A 475 2.68 12.24 -13.41
N THR A 476 2.79 10.93 -13.59
CA THR A 476 1.67 9.98 -13.57
C THR A 476 1.40 9.40 -12.19
N THR A 477 2.47 8.99 -11.50
CA THR A 477 2.48 8.40 -10.15
C THR A 477 3.83 8.71 -9.48
N TYR A 478 3.91 8.67 -8.15
CA TYR A 478 5.17 8.74 -7.41
C TYR A 478 5.58 7.43 -6.71
N TYR A 479 4.76 6.38 -6.73
CA TYR A 479 5.06 5.11 -6.05
C TYR A 479 5.18 3.89 -6.98
N ALA A 480 4.75 3.96 -8.25
CA ALA A 480 4.72 2.77 -9.11
C ALA A 480 5.54 2.93 -10.40
N THR A 481 6.28 1.89 -10.76
CA THR A 481 7.11 1.82 -11.98
C THR A 481 6.36 1.23 -13.19
N SER A 482 5.16 0.68 -12.97
CA SER A 482 4.25 0.17 -13.98
C SER A 482 2.80 0.36 -13.52
N LEU A 483 1.85 0.37 -14.46
CA LEU A 483 0.44 0.67 -14.19
C LEU A 483 -0.25 -0.51 -13.46
N PRO A 484 -0.69 -0.38 -12.18
CA PRO A 484 -1.27 -1.48 -11.43
C PRO A 484 -2.62 -1.95 -11.99
N ASP A 485 -2.94 -3.23 -11.84
CA ASP A 485 -4.16 -3.84 -12.41
C ASP A 485 -5.46 -3.12 -11.99
N PHE A 486 -5.58 -2.71 -10.72
CA PHE A 486 -6.75 -1.96 -10.23
C PHE A 486 -6.89 -0.56 -10.86
N VAL A 487 -5.81 -0.01 -11.43
CA VAL A 487 -5.83 1.23 -12.23
C VAL A 487 -6.05 0.92 -13.71
N GLN A 488 -5.56 -0.22 -14.22
CA GLN A 488 -5.86 -0.65 -15.60
C GLN A 488 -7.37 -0.85 -15.82
N VAL A 489 -8.09 -1.42 -14.84
CA VAL A 489 -9.54 -1.67 -14.88
C VAL A 489 -10.35 -0.39 -15.14
N ILE A 490 -9.89 0.76 -14.63
CA ILE A 490 -10.54 2.09 -14.77
C ILE A 490 -9.97 2.93 -15.93
N GLY A 491 -9.15 2.34 -16.80
CA GLY A 491 -8.61 3.01 -18.00
C GLY A 491 -7.22 3.65 -17.84
N GLY A 492 -6.56 3.47 -16.69
CA GLY A 492 -5.18 3.92 -16.47
C GLY A 492 -5.03 5.25 -15.72
N TRP A 493 -3.86 5.89 -15.87
CA TRP A 493 -3.54 7.19 -15.26
C TRP A 493 -3.60 8.35 -16.27
N PRO A 494 -3.84 9.60 -15.82
CA PRO A 494 -4.28 9.99 -14.47
C PRO A 494 -5.82 10.07 -14.37
N GLN A 495 -6.35 9.82 -13.16
CA GLN A 495 -7.79 9.87 -12.87
C GLN A 495 -8.23 11.15 -12.13
N VAL A 496 -7.26 11.90 -11.61
CA VAL A 496 -7.46 13.11 -10.81
C VAL A 496 -6.35 14.11 -11.16
N GLY A 497 -6.69 15.39 -11.20
CA GLY A 497 -5.79 16.52 -11.42
C GLY A 497 -5.96 17.21 -12.78
N PRO A 498 -5.04 18.14 -13.14
CA PRO A 498 -5.22 19.08 -14.25
C PRO A 498 -5.44 18.40 -15.61
N ASN A 499 -4.75 17.28 -15.85
CA ASN A 499 -4.84 16.54 -17.12
C ASN A 499 -6.18 15.79 -17.30
N SER A 500 -6.94 15.56 -16.22
CA SER A 500 -8.12 14.69 -16.21
C SER A 500 -9.40 15.52 -16.01
N LEU A 501 -9.72 16.36 -16.99
CA LEU A 501 -10.97 17.11 -17.06
C LEU A 501 -11.79 16.66 -18.28
N PRO A 502 -13.03 16.13 -18.10
CA PRO A 502 -13.78 16.02 -16.85
C PRO A 502 -13.16 15.01 -15.86
N PRO A 503 -13.35 15.20 -14.53
CA PRO A 503 -12.76 14.38 -13.48
C PRO A 503 -13.01 12.87 -13.63
N GLY A 504 -11.95 12.06 -13.56
CA GLY A 504 -11.99 10.59 -13.67
C GLY A 504 -12.50 9.88 -12.41
N SER A 505 -12.32 8.57 -12.34
CA SER A 505 -12.87 7.68 -11.28
C SER A 505 -11.78 6.79 -10.67
N ILE A 506 -12.12 6.00 -9.63
CA ILE A 506 -11.21 4.99 -9.05
C ILE A 506 -11.97 3.69 -8.78
N SER A 507 -11.29 2.55 -8.81
CA SER A 507 -11.87 1.20 -8.60
C SER A 507 -12.75 1.16 -7.34
N ALA A 508 -12.25 1.63 -6.20
CA ALA A 508 -13.02 1.74 -4.96
C ALA A 508 -14.27 2.65 -5.04
N ALA A 509 -14.24 3.73 -5.83
CA ALA A 509 -15.42 4.58 -6.05
C ALA A 509 -16.48 3.87 -6.88
N GLU A 510 -16.08 3.10 -7.89
CA GLU A 510 -16.99 2.36 -8.76
C GLU A 510 -17.63 1.18 -8.04
N ARG A 511 -16.85 0.42 -7.25
CA ARG A 511 -17.40 -0.64 -6.39
C ARG A 511 -18.41 -0.08 -5.37
N TYR A 512 -18.09 1.04 -4.72
CA TYR A 512 -19.04 1.70 -3.81
C TYR A 512 -20.30 2.17 -4.55
N ALA A 513 -20.17 2.84 -5.70
CA ALA A 513 -21.29 3.33 -6.49
C ALA A 513 -22.17 2.20 -7.08
N ALA A 514 -21.62 1.01 -7.29
CA ALA A 514 -22.36 -0.18 -7.70
C ALA A 514 -23.17 -0.81 -6.55
N GLY A 515 -22.78 -0.58 -5.29
CA GLY A 515 -23.45 -1.13 -4.10
C GLY A 515 -23.35 -2.65 -3.94
N THR A 516 -22.41 -3.30 -4.65
CA THR A 516 -22.21 -4.76 -4.65
C THR A 516 -20.72 -5.08 -4.79
N ALA A 517 -20.23 -6.12 -4.11
CA ALA A 517 -18.81 -6.51 -4.10
C ALA A 517 -17.88 -5.35 -3.69
N LEU A 518 -18.13 -4.78 -2.51
CA LEU A 518 -17.30 -3.70 -1.93
C LEU A 518 -15.84 -4.16 -1.72
N THR A 519 -15.65 -5.43 -1.37
CA THR A 519 -14.34 -6.08 -1.20
C THR A 519 -13.82 -6.76 -2.48
N VAL A 520 -12.54 -6.60 -2.79
CA VAL A 520 -11.83 -7.32 -3.87
C VAL A 520 -11.17 -8.58 -3.31
N CYS A 521 -11.89 -9.71 -3.39
CA CYS A 521 -11.31 -11.03 -3.17
C CYS A 521 -10.59 -11.50 -4.45
N ASP A 522 -9.29 -11.78 -4.39
CA ASP A 522 -8.60 -12.43 -5.51
C ASP A 522 -9.15 -13.86 -5.66
N GLY A 523 -9.59 -14.21 -6.87
CA GLY A 523 -10.50 -15.32 -7.07
C GLY A 523 -9.92 -16.70 -6.74
N TYR A 524 -10.26 -17.21 -5.54
CA TYR A 524 -10.39 -18.64 -5.20
C TYR A 524 -9.20 -19.55 -5.61
N ASP A 525 -7.96 -19.14 -5.31
CA ASP A 525 -6.80 -20.04 -5.38
C ASP A 525 -6.70 -20.91 -4.10
N VAL A 526 -7.77 -21.67 -3.89
CA VAL A 526 -7.92 -22.71 -2.87
C VAL A 526 -8.71 -23.84 -3.50
N GLY A 527 -8.16 -25.06 -3.40
CA GLY A 527 -8.87 -26.28 -3.75
C GLY A 527 -10.02 -26.60 -2.80
N MET A 528 -11.13 -25.85 -2.86
CA MET A 528 -12.41 -26.41 -2.46
C MET A 528 -12.73 -27.56 -3.41
N ASN A 529 -12.36 -28.76 -2.95
CA ASN A 529 -12.75 -30.04 -3.49
C ASN A 529 -14.04 -30.47 -2.76
N PRO A 530 -15.25 -30.08 -3.23
CA PRO A 530 -16.48 -30.64 -2.69
C PRO A 530 -16.44 -32.14 -2.94
N ALA A 531 -16.43 -32.91 -1.83
CA ALA A 531 -15.92 -34.28 -1.75
C ALA A 531 -16.21 -35.16 -2.99
N GLY A 532 -15.23 -35.24 -3.91
CA GLY A 532 -15.35 -36.05 -5.12
C GLY A 532 -14.53 -35.60 -6.33
N ALA A 533 -13.91 -34.41 -6.33
CA ALA A 533 -13.04 -34.03 -7.44
C ALA A 533 -11.74 -34.84 -7.42
N ILE A 534 -11.52 -35.62 -8.48
CA ILE A 534 -10.25 -36.28 -8.75
C ILE A 534 -9.26 -35.22 -9.21
N ASP A 535 -8.13 -35.08 -8.50
CA ASP A 535 -7.04 -34.22 -8.94
C ASP A 535 -6.51 -34.67 -10.31
N GLY A 536 -6.47 -33.76 -11.29
CA GLY A 536 -6.07 -34.12 -12.65
C GLY A 536 -6.46 -33.16 -13.78
N THR A 537 -5.59 -32.21 -14.04
CA THR A 537 -5.11 -31.82 -15.39
C THR A 537 -6.00 -31.05 -16.39
N SER A 538 -5.27 -30.28 -17.22
CA SER A 538 -5.44 -30.09 -18.68
C SER A 538 -6.38 -29.01 -19.23
N VAL A 539 -7.36 -28.47 -18.50
CA VAL A 539 -8.28 -27.46 -19.07
C VAL A 539 -7.54 -26.15 -19.41
N ARG A 540 -7.76 -25.57 -20.60
CA ARG A 540 -7.11 -24.34 -21.09
C ARG A 540 -8.08 -23.44 -21.84
N CYS A 541 -7.89 -22.12 -21.76
CA CYS A 541 -8.59 -21.10 -22.55
C CYS A 541 -7.61 -20.43 -23.52
N HIS A 542 -7.95 -20.28 -24.81
CA HIS A 542 -7.15 -19.51 -25.77
C HIS A 542 -7.98 -19.02 -26.98
N PRO A 543 -7.62 -17.91 -27.67
CA PRO A 543 -6.58 -16.97 -27.28
C PRO A 543 -6.96 -16.20 -26.00
N VAL A 544 -5.95 -15.67 -25.32
CA VAL A 544 -6.11 -14.69 -24.24
C VAL A 544 -5.08 -13.59 -24.53
N PRO A 545 -5.49 -12.34 -24.83
CA PRO A 545 -6.88 -11.87 -24.95
C PRO A 545 -7.66 -12.49 -26.12
N PHE A 546 -8.99 -12.42 -26.06
CA PHE A 546 -9.91 -12.77 -27.14
C PHE A 546 -10.72 -11.55 -27.60
N HIS A 547 -11.38 -11.67 -28.75
CA HIS A 547 -12.31 -10.66 -29.28
C HIS A 547 -13.76 -11.19 -29.32
N ASP A 548 -14.15 -11.90 -30.38
CA ASP A 548 -15.52 -12.40 -30.58
C ASP A 548 -15.77 -13.84 -30.08
N HIS A 549 -14.71 -14.63 -29.93
CA HIS A 549 -14.75 -16.04 -29.55
C HIS A 549 -13.45 -16.50 -28.88
N PHE A 550 -13.52 -17.57 -28.08
CA PHE A 550 -12.36 -18.28 -27.54
C PHE A 550 -12.61 -19.80 -27.48
N MET A 551 -11.53 -20.58 -27.55
CA MET A 551 -11.54 -22.03 -27.35
C MET A 551 -11.35 -22.38 -25.89
N VAL A 552 -12.06 -23.41 -25.43
CA VAL A 552 -11.75 -24.14 -24.19
C VAL A 552 -11.37 -25.56 -24.55
N GLU A 553 -10.13 -25.96 -24.24
CA GLU A 553 -9.57 -27.29 -24.48
C GLU A 553 -9.37 -28.06 -23.18
N GLY A 554 -9.08 -29.37 -23.27
CA GLY A 554 -8.73 -30.21 -22.12
C GLY A 554 -9.93 -30.69 -21.31
N LEU A 555 -11.13 -30.65 -21.88
CA LEU A 555 -12.36 -31.04 -21.20
C LEU A 555 -12.37 -32.54 -20.86
N TRP A 556 -12.68 -32.87 -19.61
CA TRP A 556 -12.54 -34.24 -19.06
C TRP A 556 -13.53 -35.28 -19.61
N GLU A 557 -14.47 -34.88 -20.46
CA GLU A 557 -15.51 -35.77 -20.96
C GLU A 557 -15.73 -35.63 -22.48
N ARG A 558 -15.57 -36.75 -23.18
CA ARG A 558 -15.96 -36.92 -24.58
C ARG A 558 -17.33 -37.59 -24.62
N ASN A 559 -18.27 -36.99 -25.35
CA ASN A 559 -19.69 -37.32 -25.40
C ASN A 559 -20.47 -37.09 -24.07
N GLY A 560 -19.95 -36.24 -23.18
CA GLY A 560 -20.66 -35.81 -21.96
C GLY A 560 -21.39 -34.47 -22.16
N ASP A 561 -21.99 -33.96 -21.10
CA ASP A 561 -22.56 -32.61 -21.06
C ASP A 561 -21.60 -31.68 -20.31
N ILE A 562 -21.19 -30.59 -20.98
CA ILE A 562 -20.27 -29.56 -20.45
C ILE A 562 -20.99 -28.23 -20.36
N HIS A 563 -21.02 -27.68 -19.15
CA HIS A 563 -21.51 -26.35 -18.85
C HIS A 563 -20.35 -25.36 -18.74
N LEU A 564 -20.64 -24.10 -19.04
CA LEU A 564 -19.67 -23.01 -19.04
C LEU A 564 -20.35 -21.70 -18.67
N ARG A 565 -19.73 -20.94 -17.78
CA ARG A 565 -20.21 -19.65 -17.30
C ARG A 565 -19.07 -18.65 -17.22
N LEU A 566 -19.22 -17.54 -17.93
CA LEU A 566 -18.30 -16.41 -17.88
C LEU A 566 -18.88 -15.33 -16.96
N ARG A 567 -18.06 -14.89 -16.00
CA ARG A 567 -18.37 -13.81 -15.05
C ARG A 567 -17.43 -12.63 -15.30
N ASN A 568 -17.93 -11.41 -15.19
CA ASN A 568 -17.03 -10.24 -15.13
C ASN A 568 -16.33 -10.15 -13.77
N THR A 569 -15.45 -9.16 -13.60
CA THR A 569 -14.79 -8.85 -12.31
C THR A 569 -15.76 -8.53 -11.17
N LEU A 570 -17.00 -8.13 -11.49
CA LEU A 570 -18.09 -7.89 -10.52
C LEU A 570 -18.86 -9.18 -10.17
N GLY A 571 -18.37 -10.36 -10.56
CA GLY A 571 -18.98 -11.67 -10.29
C GLY A 571 -20.26 -11.99 -11.09
N ALA A 572 -20.83 -11.00 -11.77
CA ALA A 572 -22.07 -11.10 -12.52
C ALA A 572 -21.90 -11.97 -13.77
N VAL A 573 -22.89 -12.83 -14.04
CA VAL A 573 -22.88 -13.76 -15.17
C VAL A 573 -23.18 -13.00 -16.47
N VAL A 574 -22.18 -12.89 -17.34
CA VAL A 574 -22.31 -12.19 -18.63
C VAL A 574 -22.59 -13.14 -19.81
N LEU A 575 -22.21 -14.41 -19.67
CA LEU A 575 -22.42 -15.44 -20.69
C LEU A 575 -22.50 -16.81 -20.01
N GLU A 576 -23.50 -17.61 -20.38
CA GLU A 576 -23.64 -19.01 -19.95
C GLU A 576 -23.99 -19.89 -21.15
N ARG A 577 -23.47 -21.13 -21.17
CA ARG A 577 -23.58 -22.09 -22.27
C ARG A 577 -23.58 -23.52 -21.76
N LEU A 578 -24.17 -24.41 -22.56
CA LEU A 578 -24.19 -25.85 -22.37
C LEU A 578 -23.93 -26.53 -23.72
N TRP A 579 -22.91 -27.39 -23.79
CA TRP A 579 -22.68 -28.30 -24.90
C TRP A 579 -23.08 -29.71 -24.48
N THR A 580 -24.11 -30.25 -25.12
CA THR A 580 -24.47 -31.66 -24.97
C THR A 580 -23.65 -32.52 -25.94
N ARG A 581 -23.14 -33.66 -25.48
CA ARG A 581 -22.23 -34.55 -26.24
C ARG A 581 -20.93 -33.87 -26.68
N SER A 582 -20.25 -33.20 -25.76
CA SER A 582 -19.01 -32.44 -25.97
C SER A 582 -17.86 -33.25 -26.60
N ALA A 583 -17.00 -32.56 -27.35
CA ALA A 583 -15.64 -33.04 -27.63
C ALA A 583 -14.70 -32.67 -26.47
N SER A 584 -13.41 -33.05 -26.55
CA SER A 584 -12.40 -32.60 -25.58
C SER A 584 -11.99 -31.12 -25.73
N ALA A 585 -12.69 -30.37 -26.59
CA ALA A 585 -12.63 -28.92 -26.71
C ALA A 585 -13.99 -28.37 -27.17
N VAL A 586 -14.30 -27.11 -26.84
CA VAL A 586 -15.45 -26.36 -27.35
C VAL A 586 -15.05 -24.93 -27.73
N GLU A 587 -15.74 -24.35 -28.71
CA GLU A 587 -15.61 -22.94 -29.07
C GLU A 587 -16.73 -22.13 -28.41
N VAL A 588 -16.36 -21.10 -27.66
CA VAL A 588 -17.27 -20.15 -27.01
C VAL A 588 -17.36 -18.90 -27.88
N SER A 589 -18.43 -18.80 -28.67
CA SER A 589 -18.65 -17.70 -29.61
C SER A 589 -19.83 -16.80 -29.22
N GLY A 590 -19.86 -15.60 -29.83
CA GLY A 590 -20.81 -14.55 -29.50
C GLY A 590 -20.35 -13.62 -28.37
N CYS A 591 -19.05 -13.62 -28.06
CA CYS A 591 -18.44 -12.75 -27.04
C CYS A 591 -18.26 -11.29 -27.52
N GLY A 592 -18.52 -11.00 -28.79
CA GLY A 592 -18.47 -9.67 -29.39
C GLY A 592 -19.31 -8.61 -28.67
N ILE A 593 -20.41 -9.02 -28.02
CA ILE A 593 -21.31 -8.12 -27.26
C ILE A 593 -20.80 -7.77 -25.85
N LEU A 594 -19.78 -8.46 -25.34
CA LEU A 594 -19.22 -8.21 -24.01
C LEU A 594 -18.35 -6.93 -24.01
N PRO A 595 -18.30 -6.15 -22.91
CA PRO A 595 -17.28 -5.12 -22.74
C PRO A 595 -15.85 -5.69 -22.82
N SER A 596 -14.89 -4.90 -23.27
CA SER A 596 -13.47 -5.20 -23.09
C SER A 596 -13.14 -5.22 -21.58
N GLY A 597 -12.25 -6.10 -21.13
CA GLY A 597 -11.95 -6.28 -19.70
C GLY A 597 -11.65 -7.73 -19.29
N ALA A 598 -11.42 -7.95 -18.00
CA ALA A 598 -11.11 -9.25 -17.43
C ALA A 598 -12.37 -10.04 -17.02
N TYR A 599 -12.29 -11.37 -17.16
CA TYR A 599 -13.38 -12.30 -16.90
C TYR A 599 -12.89 -13.58 -16.22
N VAL A 600 -13.75 -14.16 -15.37
CA VAL A 600 -13.56 -15.48 -14.77
C VAL A 600 -14.45 -16.50 -15.48
N LEU A 601 -13.84 -17.58 -15.96
CA LEU A 601 -14.45 -18.65 -16.73
C LEU A 601 -14.61 -19.89 -15.85
N GLU A 602 -15.84 -20.14 -15.39
CA GLU A 602 -16.27 -21.35 -14.66
C GLU A 602 -16.69 -22.43 -15.68
N VAL A 603 -16.14 -23.64 -15.58
CA VAL A 603 -16.45 -24.78 -16.45
C VAL A 603 -16.77 -26.00 -15.58
N TRP A 604 -17.84 -26.73 -15.88
CA TRP A 604 -18.19 -27.96 -15.15
C TRP A 604 -18.90 -29.01 -16.00
N ASP A 605 -18.93 -30.26 -15.52
CA ASP A 605 -19.59 -31.37 -16.20
C ASP A 605 -20.75 -31.99 -15.40
N GLY A 606 -21.50 -32.88 -16.07
CA GLY A 606 -22.59 -33.65 -15.46
C GLY A 606 -22.17 -34.67 -14.38
N ARG A 607 -20.88 -34.77 -14.03
CA ARG A 607 -20.33 -35.59 -12.94
C ARG A 607 -19.80 -34.75 -11.77
N GLY A 608 -19.93 -33.42 -11.85
CA GLY A 608 -19.52 -32.49 -10.80
C GLY A 608 -18.06 -32.06 -10.83
N ARG A 609 -17.27 -32.43 -11.85
CA ARG A 609 -15.90 -31.89 -12.01
C ARG A 609 -16.00 -30.41 -12.41
N ARG A 610 -15.10 -29.58 -11.88
CA ARG A 610 -15.07 -28.13 -12.10
C ARG A 610 -13.66 -27.61 -12.39
N ALA A 611 -13.58 -26.51 -13.12
CA ALA A 611 -12.39 -25.70 -13.31
C ALA A 611 -12.76 -24.21 -13.38
N TYR A 612 -11.81 -23.36 -13.00
CA TYR A 612 -11.90 -21.90 -13.13
C TYR A 612 -10.66 -21.39 -13.87
N LEU A 613 -10.84 -20.45 -14.79
CA LEU A 613 -9.77 -19.87 -15.61
C LEU A 613 -9.93 -18.34 -15.66
N ARG A 614 -8.82 -17.60 -15.62
CA ARG A 614 -8.81 -16.16 -15.94
C ARG A 614 -8.73 -15.99 -17.47
N THR A 615 -9.48 -15.05 -18.02
CA THR A 615 -9.45 -14.70 -19.45
C THR A 615 -9.78 -13.21 -19.65
N ILE A 616 -9.43 -12.63 -20.80
CA ILE A 616 -9.48 -11.19 -21.06
C ILE A 616 -10.10 -10.95 -22.43
N LYS A 617 -11.07 -10.04 -22.53
CA LYS A 617 -11.53 -9.51 -23.81
C LYS A 617 -10.80 -8.21 -24.14
N GLN A 618 -10.35 -8.06 -25.40
CA GLN A 618 -10.06 -6.79 -26.04
C GLN A 618 -11.18 -6.40 -26.99
#